data_AF-A0A4D4LCF7-F1
#
_entry.id   AF-A0A4D4LCF7-F1
#
_cell.length_a   1.000
_cell.length_b   1.000
_cell.length_c   1.000
_cell.angle_alpha   90.00
_cell.angle_beta   90.00
_cell.angle_gamma   90.00
#
_symmetry.space_group_name_H-M   'P 1'
#
loop_
_entity.id
_entity.type
_entity.pdbx_description
1 polymer ?
#
loop_
_entity_poly.entity_id
_entity_poly.type
_entity_poly.pdbx_seq_one_letter_code
_entity_poly.pdbx_strand_id
1 'polypeptide(L)'
;MSVGTVTYHFESVQEVLSEAMVLHIERYYAALSDAAGQATSGAEGLRLLIDALFTEDTDRHWRMWFDYWNAGERDQTFARGQAERYENWHGEIRVLVERGRDEGDFVCDDPADFALRFSALADGLALRRLRQVPALSVADARRHLRRFVDAELGG
;
A
#
# COMPACT_ATOMS: atom_id res chain seq x y z
N MET A 1 -7.43 -4.72 -50.32
CA MET A 1 -7.27 -5.32 -48.98
C MET A 1 -6.41 -4.34 -48.19
N SER A 2 -7.02 -3.53 -47.32
CA SER A 2 -6.33 -2.39 -46.69
C SER A 2 -5.49 -2.86 -45.51
N VAL A 3 -4.25 -2.37 -45.53
CA VAL A 3 -3.21 -2.36 -44.52
C VAL A 3 -3.77 -2.23 -43.10
N GLY A 4 -3.42 -3.19 -42.25
CA GLY A 4 -3.54 -3.03 -40.80
C GLY A 4 -2.51 -2.03 -40.27
N THR A 5 -2.81 -1.42 -39.13
CA THR A 5 -1.94 -1.32 -37.94
C THR A 5 -2.66 -0.42 -36.95
N VAL A 6 -3.23 -1.03 -35.90
CA VAL A 6 -3.61 -0.30 -34.68
C VAL A 6 -2.29 0.05 -33.99
N THR A 7 -1.74 1.24 -34.27
CA THR A 7 -0.61 1.80 -33.53
C THR A 7 -1.17 2.78 -32.50
N TYR A 8 -1.67 2.22 -31.41
CA TYR A 8 -1.84 2.92 -30.14
C TYR A 8 -1.27 2.01 -29.06
N HIS A 9 0.04 1.75 -29.13
CA HIS A 9 0.66 0.77 -28.24
C HIS A 9 2.03 1.25 -27.79
N PHE A 10 2.01 1.80 -26.56
CA PHE A 10 3.05 1.88 -25.52
C PHE A 10 4.45 2.34 -25.95
N GLU A 11 4.92 3.43 -25.33
CA GLU A 11 6.15 4.13 -25.70
C GLU A 11 7.42 3.32 -25.37
N SER A 12 7.32 2.23 -24.60
CA SER A 12 8.40 1.23 -24.51
C SER A 12 7.95 -0.13 -23.95
N VAL A 13 8.76 -1.17 -24.17
CA VAL A 13 8.65 -2.50 -23.51
C VAL A 13 8.64 -2.39 -21.98
N GLN A 14 9.19 -1.33 -21.40
CA GLN A 14 9.17 -1.07 -19.96
C GLN A 14 7.76 -0.74 -19.44
N GLU A 15 6.92 -0.05 -20.22
CA GLU A 15 5.54 0.26 -19.83
C GLU A 15 4.64 -0.99 -19.80
N VAL A 16 4.75 -1.87 -20.80
CA VAL A 16 3.97 -3.11 -20.85
C VAL A 16 4.38 -4.09 -19.74
N LEU A 17 5.67 -4.16 -19.42
CA LEU A 17 6.15 -4.91 -18.25
C LEU A 17 5.61 -4.33 -16.94
N SER A 18 5.37 -3.02 -16.87
CA SER A 18 4.81 -2.37 -15.67
C SER A 18 3.34 -2.74 -15.43
N GLU A 19 2.46 -2.71 -16.43
CA GLU A 19 1.03 -2.97 -16.23
C GLU A 19 0.75 -4.41 -15.78
N ALA A 20 1.37 -5.40 -16.45
CA ALA A 20 1.19 -6.81 -16.09
C ALA A 20 1.75 -7.13 -14.69
N MET A 21 2.85 -6.48 -14.29
CA MET A 21 3.39 -6.60 -12.93
C MET A 21 2.51 -5.90 -11.90
N VAL A 22 1.99 -4.71 -12.21
CA VAL A 22 1.06 -3.99 -11.34
C VAL A 22 -0.19 -4.83 -11.09
N LEU A 23 -0.79 -5.42 -12.12
CA LEU A 23 -1.93 -6.35 -11.97
C LEU A 23 -1.58 -7.58 -11.12
N HIS A 24 -0.34 -8.07 -11.19
CA HIS A 24 0.10 -9.20 -10.36
C HIS A 24 0.22 -8.79 -8.88
N ILE A 25 0.79 -7.62 -8.62
CA ILE A 25 0.93 -7.04 -7.28
C ILE A 25 -0.45 -6.72 -6.69
N GLU A 26 -1.36 -6.16 -7.47
CA GLU A 26 -2.74 -5.91 -7.05
C GLU A 26 -3.45 -7.18 -6.62
N ARG A 27 -3.33 -8.26 -7.39
CA ARG A 27 -3.91 -9.55 -6.97
C ARG A 27 -3.31 -10.07 -5.66
N TYR A 28 -2.01 -9.88 -5.48
CA TYR A 28 -1.34 -10.26 -4.23
C TYR A 28 -1.88 -9.46 -3.03
N TYR A 29 -2.00 -8.14 -3.18
CA TYR A 29 -2.52 -7.29 -2.11
C TYR A 29 -4.04 -7.38 -1.95
N ALA A 30 -4.80 -7.72 -2.98
CA ALA A 30 -6.24 -7.97 -2.87
C ALA A 30 -6.53 -9.14 -1.93
N ALA A 31 -5.78 -10.24 -2.04
CA ALA A 31 -5.93 -11.36 -1.12
C ALA A 31 -5.59 -11.00 0.34
N LEU A 32 -4.61 -10.09 0.53
CA LEU A 32 -4.23 -9.59 1.85
C LEU A 32 -5.28 -8.63 2.43
N SER A 33 -5.81 -7.74 1.59
CA SER A 33 -6.91 -6.83 1.94
C SER A 33 -8.17 -7.61 2.30
N ASP A 34 -8.53 -8.63 1.50
CA ASP A 34 -9.63 -9.54 1.80
C ASP A 34 -9.44 -10.24 3.15
N ALA A 35 -8.24 -10.77 3.40
CA ALA A 35 -7.93 -11.43 4.67
C ALA A 35 -8.03 -10.46 5.86
N ALA A 36 -7.56 -9.21 5.71
CA ALA A 36 -7.68 -8.17 6.74
C ALA A 36 -9.14 -7.77 6.97
N GLY A 37 -9.93 -7.61 5.91
CA GLY A 37 -11.35 -7.28 5.99
C GLY A 37 -12.20 -8.38 6.64
N GLN A 38 -11.83 -9.65 6.44
CA GLN A 38 -12.48 -10.82 7.04
C GLN A 38 -11.95 -11.18 8.44
N ALA A 39 -11.01 -10.40 8.99
CA ALA A 39 -10.49 -10.61 10.34
C ALA A 39 -11.59 -10.53 11.41
N THR A 40 -11.33 -11.10 12.60
CA THR A 40 -12.30 -11.14 13.70
C THR A 40 -12.61 -9.76 14.28
N SER A 41 -11.66 -8.81 14.24
CA SER A 41 -11.87 -7.42 14.64
C SER A 41 -11.12 -6.46 13.72
N GLY A 42 -11.46 -5.17 13.76
CA GLY A 42 -10.72 -4.12 13.04
C GLY A 42 -9.27 -4.04 13.48
N ALA A 43 -8.99 -4.25 14.76
CA ALA A 43 -7.64 -4.29 15.31
C ALA A 43 -6.81 -5.46 14.76
N GLU A 44 -7.41 -6.65 14.67
CA GLU A 44 -6.75 -7.80 14.07
C GLU A 44 -6.51 -7.59 12.56
N GLY A 45 -7.47 -7.02 11.84
CA GLY A 45 -7.31 -6.68 10.43
C GLY A 45 -6.16 -5.71 10.18
N LEU A 46 -6.06 -4.65 11.00
CA LEU A 46 -4.95 -3.69 10.92
C LEU A 46 -3.59 -4.35 11.24
N ARG A 47 -3.56 -5.28 12.20
CA ARG A 47 -2.34 -6.05 12.53
C ARG A 47 -1.90 -6.92 11.35
N LEU A 48 -2.83 -7.64 10.72
CA LEU A 48 -2.56 -8.47 9.53
C LEU A 48 -2.02 -7.62 8.38
N LEU A 49 -2.60 -6.43 8.17
CA LEU A 49 -2.17 -5.48 7.17
C LEU A 49 -0.73 -5.00 7.44
N ILE A 50 -0.36 -4.66 8.68
CA ILE A 50 1.02 -4.30 9.05
C ILE A 50 2.00 -5.45 8.79
N ASP A 51 1.61 -6.69 9.11
CA ASP A 51 2.46 -7.85 8.86
C ASP A 51 2.66 -8.09 7.35
N ALA A 52 1.66 -7.78 6.54
CA ALA A 52 1.70 -7.93 5.09
C ALA A 52 2.53 -6.85 4.37
N LEU A 53 2.60 -5.63 4.93
CA LEU A 53 3.34 -4.51 4.35
C LEU A 53 4.86 -4.73 4.29
N PHE A 54 5.39 -5.52 5.22
CA PHE A 54 6.81 -5.80 5.30
C PHE A 54 7.04 -7.30 5.46
N THR A 55 7.52 -7.96 4.42
CA THR A 55 8.04 -9.33 4.46
C THR A 55 9.45 -9.33 3.85
N GLU A 56 10.12 -10.48 3.83
CA GLU A 56 11.40 -10.61 3.12
C GLU A 56 11.26 -10.33 1.61
N ASP A 57 10.07 -10.52 1.03
CA ASP A 57 9.81 -10.37 -0.40
C ASP A 57 9.20 -9.02 -0.80
N THR A 58 8.66 -8.23 0.16
CA THR A 58 7.97 -6.97 -0.16
C THR A 58 8.89 -5.87 -0.66
N ASP A 59 10.20 -5.95 -0.42
CA ASP A 59 11.16 -4.95 -0.91
C ASP A 59 11.12 -4.84 -2.44
N ARG A 60 10.81 -5.93 -3.14
CA ARG A 60 10.61 -5.89 -4.60
C ARG A 60 9.34 -5.11 -4.97
N HIS A 61 8.24 -5.32 -4.26
CA HIS A 61 6.97 -4.63 -4.51
C HIS A 61 7.09 -3.13 -4.22
N TRP A 62 7.77 -2.76 -3.14
CA TRP A 62 8.05 -1.37 -2.80
C TRP A 62 8.89 -0.66 -3.87
N ARG A 63 9.94 -1.31 -4.40
CA ARG A 63 10.70 -0.75 -5.54
C ARG A 63 9.80 -0.48 -6.74
N MET A 64 8.98 -1.45 -7.11
CA MET A 64 8.06 -1.33 -8.24
C MET A 64 7.05 -0.20 -8.03
N TRP A 65 6.53 -0.04 -6.81
CA TRP A 65 5.64 1.06 -6.45
C TRP A 65 6.32 2.43 -6.62
N PHE A 66 7.56 2.58 -6.17
CA PHE A 66 8.33 3.81 -6.37
C PHE A 66 8.71 4.05 -7.84
N ASP A 67 9.01 3.01 -8.60
CA ASP A 67 9.25 3.12 -10.05
C ASP A 67 7.97 3.55 -10.79
N TYR A 68 6.82 3.04 -10.36
CA TYR A 68 5.50 3.41 -10.88
C TYR A 68 5.18 4.89 -10.64
N TRP A 69 5.60 5.46 -9.49
CA TRP A 69 5.50 6.91 -9.23
C TRP A 69 6.26 7.74 -10.26
N ASN A 70 7.51 7.38 -10.51
CA ASN A 70 8.35 8.08 -11.49
C ASN A 70 7.75 8.02 -12.91
N ALA A 71 7.02 6.95 -13.25
CA ALA A 71 6.34 6.84 -14.54
C ALA A 71 5.16 7.83 -14.65
N GLY A 72 4.37 8.01 -13.59
CA GLY A 72 3.23 8.94 -13.61
C GLY A 72 3.61 10.42 -13.68
N GLU A 73 4.86 10.80 -13.41
CA GLU A 73 5.34 12.16 -13.69
C GLU A 73 5.30 12.50 -15.20
N ARG A 74 5.29 11.47 -16.06
CA ARG A 74 5.40 11.60 -17.51
C ARG A 74 4.11 11.19 -18.25
N ASP A 75 3.26 10.38 -17.62
CA ASP A 75 2.01 9.87 -18.20
C ASP A 75 0.81 10.01 -17.23
N GLN A 76 -0.24 10.71 -17.68
CA GLN A 76 -1.47 10.96 -16.91
C GLN A 76 -2.28 9.70 -16.62
N THR A 77 -2.21 8.67 -17.47
CA THR A 77 -2.88 7.38 -17.25
C THR A 77 -2.28 6.68 -16.04
N PHE A 78 -0.95 6.68 -15.95
CA PHE A 78 -0.22 6.18 -14.80
C PHE A 78 -0.53 7.00 -13.54
N ALA A 79 -0.53 8.34 -13.64
CA ALA A 79 -0.87 9.21 -12.52
C ALA A 79 -2.28 8.94 -11.96
N ARG A 80 -3.28 8.75 -12.83
CA ARG A 80 -4.65 8.40 -12.40
C ARG A 80 -4.69 7.05 -11.71
N GLY A 81 -4.02 6.04 -12.25
CA GLY A 81 -3.92 4.73 -11.62
C GLY A 81 -3.23 4.78 -10.25
N GLN A 82 -2.25 5.65 -10.05
CA GLN A 82 -1.62 5.85 -8.73
C GLN A 82 -2.61 6.44 -7.73
N ALA A 83 -3.35 7.48 -8.13
CA ALA A 83 -4.33 8.13 -7.27
C ALA A 83 -5.41 7.16 -6.81
N GLU A 84 -5.98 6.38 -7.74
CA GLU A 84 -7.00 5.36 -7.44
C GLU A 84 -6.46 4.31 -6.44
N ARG A 85 -5.20 3.89 -6.57
CA ARG A 85 -4.58 2.94 -5.63
C ARG A 85 -4.36 3.52 -4.25
N TYR A 86 -3.90 4.77 -4.17
CA TYR A 86 -3.76 5.47 -2.90
C TYR A 86 -5.12 5.63 -2.21
N GLU A 87 -6.15 6.07 -2.93
CA GLU A 87 -7.51 6.22 -2.39
C GLU A 87 -8.06 4.90 -1.86
N ASN A 88 -7.92 3.80 -2.61
CA ASN A 88 -8.35 2.48 -2.16
C ASN A 88 -7.61 2.04 -0.89
N TRP A 89 -6.29 2.16 -0.88
CA TRP A 89 -5.46 1.80 0.27
C TRP A 89 -5.81 2.61 1.53
N HIS A 90 -5.97 3.93 1.40
CA HIS A 90 -6.44 4.78 2.49
C HIS A 90 -7.84 4.38 2.97
N GLY A 91 -8.73 4.05 2.05
CA GLY A 91 -10.08 3.58 2.34
C GLY A 91 -10.08 2.29 3.17
N GLU A 92 -9.24 1.32 2.82
CA GLU A 92 -9.11 0.05 3.54
C GLU A 92 -8.65 0.25 4.98
N ILE A 93 -7.60 1.04 5.19
CA ILE A 93 -7.09 1.34 6.54
C ILE A 93 -8.16 2.05 7.36
N ARG A 94 -8.84 3.06 6.77
CA ARG A 94 -9.92 3.80 7.43
C ARG A 94 -11.02 2.87 7.91
N VAL A 95 -11.48 1.94 7.06
CA VAL A 95 -12.54 0.97 7.39
C VAL A 95 -12.14 0.06 8.55
N LEU A 96 -10.89 -0.41 8.58
CA LEU A 96 -10.39 -1.24 9.68
C LEU A 96 -10.35 -0.46 11.01
N VAL A 97 -9.97 0.80 10.98
CA VAL A 97 -9.90 1.67 12.16
C VAL A 97 -11.30 2.04 12.66
N GLU A 98 -12.22 2.37 11.75
CA GLU A 98 -13.63 2.62 12.07
C GLU A 98 -14.25 1.39 12.75
N ARG A 99 -14.01 0.20 12.19
CA ARG A 99 -14.46 -1.06 12.76
C ARG A 99 -13.90 -1.30 14.17
N GLY A 100 -12.58 -1.15 14.35
CA GLY A 100 -11.95 -1.33 15.66
C GLY A 100 -12.45 -0.31 16.69
N ARG A 101 -12.73 0.92 16.27
CA ARG A 101 -13.36 1.93 17.14
C ARG A 101 -14.79 1.53 17.53
N ASP A 102 -15.59 1.09 16.57
CA ASP A 102 -16.98 0.70 16.82
C ASP A 102 -17.09 -0.57 17.69
N GLU A 103 -16.08 -1.45 17.62
CA GLU A 103 -15.91 -2.63 18.47
C GLU A 103 -15.36 -2.30 19.87
N GLY A 104 -14.86 -1.07 20.07
CA GLY A 104 -14.27 -0.60 21.33
C GLY A 104 -12.80 -0.96 21.53
N ASP A 105 -12.12 -1.48 20.49
CA ASP A 105 -10.68 -1.80 20.50
C ASP A 105 -9.82 -0.52 20.38
N PHE A 106 -10.34 0.54 19.75
CA PHE A 106 -9.61 1.77 19.46
C PHE A 106 -10.31 3.03 19.94
N VAL A 107 -9.53 4.05 20.29
CA VAL A 107 -9.99 5.43 20.48
C VAL A 107 -9.45 6.26 19.31
N CYS A 108 -10.34 6.71 18.42
CA CYS A 108 -9.95 7.46 17.22
C CYS A 108 -11.02 8.47 16.80
N ASP A 109 -10.70 9.76 16.93
CA ASP A 109 -11.59 10.85 16.55
C ASP A 109 -11.71 10.97 15.02
N ASP A 110 -10.59 10.87 14.30
CA ASP A 110 -10.53 10.99 12.84
C ASP A 110 -9.79 9.81 12.19
N PRO A 111 -10.52 8.74 11.83
CA PRO A 111 -9.95 7.59 11.14
C PRO A 111 -9.35 7.90 9.77
N ALA A 112 -9.82 8.94 9.07
CA ALA A 112 -9.30 9.31 7.76
C ALA A 112 -7.93 9.99 7.88
N ASP A 113 -7.79 10.91 8.84
CA ASP A 113 -6.51 11.56 9.14
C ASP A 113 -5.48 10.57 9.73
N PHE A 114 -5.93 9.62 10.57
CA PHE A 114 -5.08 8.51 10.99
C PHE A 114 -4.59 7.68 9.78
N ALA A 115 -5.48 7.30 8.87
CA ALA A 115 -5.11 6.53 7.67
C ALA A 115 -4.10 7.29 6.80
N LEU A 116 -4.21 8.62 6.72
CA LEU A 116 -3.23 9.48 6.05
C LEU A 116 -1.84 9.32 6.66
N ARG A 117 -1.73 9.54 7.97
CA ARG A 117 -0.45 9.44 8.69
C ARG A 117 0.13 8.03 8.66
N PHE A 118 -0.71 7.00 8.78
CA PHE A 118 -0.30 5.60 8.72
C PHE A 118 0.37 5.27 7.38
N SER A 119 -0.28 5.61 6.25
CA SER A 119 0.29 5.35 4.91
C SER A 119 1.58 6.12 4.68
N ALA A 120 1.64 7.39 5.10
CA ALA A 120 2.86 8.20 4.98
C ALA A 120 4.03 7.58 5.76
N LEU A 121 3.78 7.06 6.97
CA LEU A 121 4.79 6.36 7.76
C LEU A 121 5.20 5.04 7.09
N ALA A 122 4.26 4.27 6.55
CA ALA A 122 4.54 3.03 5.84
C ALA A 122 5.45 3.25 4.62
N ASP A 123 5.13 4.24 3.78
CA ASP A 123 5.94 4.64 2.61
C ASP A 123 7.36 5.05 3.04
N GLY A 124 7.47 5.85 4.10
CA GLY A 124 8.76 6.28 4.64
C GLY A 124 9.61 5.12 5.16
N LEU A 125 8.99 4.17 5.88
CA LEU A 125 9.67 2.96 6.36
C LEU A 125 10.09 2.05 5.21
N ALA A 126 9.26 1.89 4.19
CA ALA A 126 9.60 1.17 2.98
C ALA A 126 10.82 1.78 2.27
N LEU A 127 10.83 3.11 2.09
CA LEU A 127 11.98 3.80 1.50
C LEU A 127 13.25 3.58 2.34
N ARG A 128 13.17 3.64 3.67
CA ARG A 128 14.30 3.37 4.57
C ARG A 128 14.78 1.93 4.46
N ARG A 129 13.87 0.96 4.36
CA ARG A 129 14.21 -0.44 4.09
C ARG A 129 14.94 -0.61 2.78
N LEU A 130 14.51 0.05 1.71
CA LEU A 130 15.20 -0.06 0.42
C LEU A 130 16.59 0.58 0.43
N ARG A 131 16.78 1.63 1.24
CA ARG A 131 18.06 2.32 1.39
C ARG A 131 19.02 1.63 2.35
N GLN A 132 18.53 0.90 3.35
CA GLN A 132 19.32 0.28 4.42
C GLN A 132 20.32 1.23 5.11
N VAL A 133 19.96 2.52 5.25
CA VAL A 133 20.77 3.53 5.96
C VAL A 133 19.90 4.39 6.90
N PRO A 134 20.02 4.20 8.24
CA PRO A 134 20.64 3.02 8.88
C PRO A 134 19.91 1.73 8.49
N ALA A 135 20.55 0.57 8.71
CA ALA A 135 19.92 -0.72 8.46
C ALA A 135 18.59 -0.83 9.21
N LEU A 136 17.56 -1.32 8.52
CA LEU A 136 16.21 -1.46 9.06
C LEU A 136 15.69 -2.85 8.70
N SER A 137 15.48 -3.69 9.72
CA SER A 137 14.94 -5.05 9.52
C SER A 137 13.42 -5.03 9.30
N VAL A 138 12.86 -6.16 8.85
CA VAL A 138 11.41 -6.31 8.65
C VAL A 138 10.71 -6.16 10.01
N ALA A 139 11.28 -6.78 11.03
CA ALA A 139 10.79 -6.70 12.40
C ALA A 139 10.80 -5.25 12.93
N ASP A 140 11.85 -4.48 12.63
CA ASP A 140 11.93 -3.07 13.05
C ASP A 140 10.86 -2.23 12.35
N ALA A 141 10.70 -2.36 11.03
CA ALA A 141 9.69 -1.62 10.27
C ALA A 141 8.27 -1.90 10.80
N ARG A 142 7.92 -3.17 10.98
CA ARG A 142 6.62 -3.54 11.58
C ARG A 142 6.47 -3.03 13.01
N ARG A 143 7.55 -3.04 13.82
CA ARG A 143 7.53 -2.49 15.19
C ARG A 143 7.24 -0.99 15.20
N HIS A 144 7.78 -0.23 14.25
CA HIS A 144 7.50 1.19 14.13
C HIS A 144 6.04 1.47 13.78
N LEU A 145 5.45 0.73 12.84
CA LEU A 145 4.01 0.85 12.53
C LEU A 145 3.14 0.48 13.73
N ARG A 146 3.42 -0.66 14.41
CA ARG A 146 2.66 -1.05 15.60
C ARG A 146 2.74 0.01 16.70
N ARG A 147 3.92 0.54 16.98
CA ARG A 147 4.08 1.61 17.97
C ARG A 147 3.31 2.88 17.60
N PHE A 148 3.22 3.18 16.31
CA PHE A 148 2.41 4.31 15.83
C PHE A 148 0.92 4.05 16.05
N VAL A 149 0.43 2.85 15.72
CA VAL A 149 -0.95 2.42 16.02
C VAL A 149 -1.25 2.51 17.52
N ASP A 150 -0.39 1.94 18.36
CA ASP A 150 -0.58 1.97 19.82
C ASP A 150 -0.61 3.40 20.38
N ALA A 151 0.18 4.31 19.81
CA ALA A 151 0.26 5.69 20.27
C ALA A 151 -0.92 6.55 19.83
N GLU A 152 -1.48 6.30 18.65
CA GLU A 152 -2.58 7.10 18.07
C GLU A 152 -3.96 6.53 18.39
N LEU A 153 -4.06 5.20 18.55
CA LEU A 153 -5.33 4.50 18.73
C LEU A 153 -5.49 3.87 20.12
N GLY A 154 -4.43 3.87 20.94
CA GLY A 154 -4.46 3.32 22.30
C GLY A 154 -5.32 4.15 23.24
N GLY A 155 -6.24 3.48 23.93
CA GLY A 155 -7.00 4.04 25.07
C GLY A 155 -6.18 4.11 26.35
#